data_AF-A0A3D5X8K4-F1
#
_entry.id   AF-A0A3D5X8K4-F1
#
_cell.length_a   1.000
_cell.length_b   1.000
_cell.length_c   1.000
_cell.angle_alpha   90.00
_cell.angle_beta   90.00
_cell.angle_gamma   90.00
#
_symmetry.space_group_name_H-M   'P 1'
#
loop_
_entity.id
_entity.type
_entity.pdbx_description
1 polymer ?
#
loop_
_entity_poly.entity_id
_entity_poly.type
_entity_poly.pdbx_seq_one_letter_code
_entity_poly.pdbx_strand_id
1 'polypeptide(L)'
;KMHGYMRMYWAKKILEWTEDVSEAMKFAIYLNDKYSLDGRDPNGYAGIAWSIGGVHDRAWGKRAVFGKIRFMNYNGCKRKFDVEGYISRANDLVSDKMISHKSNEILQ
;
A
#
# COMPACT_ATOMS: atom_id res chain seq x y z
N LYS A 1 4.72 -10.78 0.61
CA LYS A 1 3.69 -10.17 -0.27
C LYS A 1 2.79 -9.26 0.56
N MET A 2 2.49 -8.04 0.11
CA MET A 2 1.56 -7.14 0.81
C MET A 2 0.12 -7.68 0.74
N HIS A 3 -0.58 -7.70 1.87
CA HIS A 3 -1.97 -8.16 1.94
C HIS A 3 -2.91 -7.26 1.14
N GLY A 4 -3.91 -7.81 0.45
CA GLY A 4 -4.79 -7.06 -0.47
C GLY A 4 -5.51 -5.88 0.21
N TYR A 5 -6.01 -6.08 1.43
CA TYR A 5 -6.61 -4.99 2.21
C TYR A 5 -5.63 -3.83 2.49
N MET A 6 -4.35 -4.17 2.73
CA MET A 6 -3.32 -3.18 2.99
C MET A 6 -2.81 -2.50 1.72
N ARG A 7 -2.94 -3.11 0.53
CA ARG A 7 -2.68 -2.41 -0.75
C ARG A 7 -3.62 -1.22 -0.94
N MET A 8 -4.91 -1.39 -0.62
CA MET A 8 -5.88 -0.29 -0.66
C MET A 8 -5.50 0.83 0.31
N TYR A 9 -5.18 0.47 1.56
CA TYR A 9 -4.76 1.44 2.58
C TYR A 9 -3.50 2.19 2.14
N TRP A 10 -2.48 1.45 1.71
CA TRP A 10 -1.18 1.96 1.28
C TRP A 10 -1.30 2.94 0.11
N ALA A 11 -2.00 2.59 -0.96
CA ALA A 11 -2.14 3.46 -2.14
C ALA A 11 -2.90 4.75 -1.80
N LYS A 12 -3.90 4.68 -0.91
CA LYS A 12 -4.62 5.87 -0.40
C LYS A 12 -3.73 6.78 0.45
N LYS A 13 -2.77 6.23 1.19
CA LYS A 13 -1.80 7.05 1.93
C LYS A 13 -0.77 7.70 1.04
N ILE A 14 -0.38 7.07 -0.07
CA ILE A 14 0.41 7.75 -1.11
C ILE A 14 -0.35 8.98 -1.62
N LEU A 15 -1.64 8.85 -1.97
CA LEU A 15 -2.46 10.01 -2.37
C LEU A 15 -2.54 11.08 -1.27
N GLU A 16 -2.66 10.70 0.00
CA GLU A 16 -2.78 11.68 1.10
C GLU A 16 -1.51 12.50 1.34
N TRP A 17 -0.34 11.93 1.03
CA TRP A 17 0.97 12.47 1.40
C TRP A 17 1.85 12.84 0.20
N THR A 18 1.24 12.96 -0.98
CA THR A 18 1.88 13.48 -2.20
C THR A 18 1.22 14.78 -2.61
N GLU A 19 1.95 15.61 -3.35
CA GLU A 19 1.50 16.95 -3.72
C GLU A 19 0.30 16.91 -4.67
N ASP A 20 0.33 15.98 -5.63
CA ASP A 20 -0.76 15.80 -6.59
C ASP A 20 -1.03 14.33 -6.96
N VAL A 21 -2.18 14.12 -7.61
CA VAL A 21 -2.68 12.80 -8.00
C VAL A 21 -1.77 12.11 -9.04
N SER A 22 -1.14 12.87 -9.94
CA SER A 22 -0.25 12.32 -10.97
C SER A 22 1.00 11.73 -10.32
N GLU A 23 1.60 12.45 -9.37
CA GLU A 23 2.71 11.94 -8.57
C GLU A 23 2.30 10.72 -7.74
N ALA A 24 1.15 10.78 -7.07
CA ALA A 24 0.63 9.65 -6.30
C ALA A 24 0.54 8.36 -7.15
N MET A 25 0.00 8.48 -8.37
CA MET A 25 -0.12 7.37 -9.32
C MET A 25 1.26 6.85 -9.73
N LYS A 26 2.21 7.74 -10.07
CA LYS A 26 3.58 7.36 -10.46
C LYS A 26 4.29 6.59 -9.34
N PHE A 27 4.23 7.09 -8.12
CA PHE A 27 4.85 6.43 -6.96
C PHE A 27 4.21 5.07 -6.68
N ALA A 28 2.87 4.99 -6.68
CA ALA A 28 2.18 3.74 -6.43
C ALA A 28 2.49 2.69 -7.50
N ILE A 29 2.48 3.06 -8.79
CA ILE A 29 2.81 2.13 -9.88
C ILE A 29 4.26 1.67 -9.75
N TYR A 30 5.21 2.60 -9.61
CA TYR A 30 6.63 2.29 -9.49
C TYR A 30 6.92 1.31 -8.35
N LEU A 31 6.41 1.59 -7.15
CA LEU A 31 6.63 0.75 -5.98
C LEU A 31 5.95 -0.61 -6.10
N ASN A 32 4.72 -0.64 -6.65
CA ASN A 32 4.01 -1.91 -6.88
C ASN A 32 4.81 -2.79 -7.85
N ASP A 33 5.22 -2.23 -8.98
CA ASP A 33 5.86 -2.96 -10.06
C ASP A 33 7.28 -3.40 -9.73
N LYS A 34 7.98 -2.61 -8.91
CA LYS A 34 9.34 -2.92 -8.47
C LYS A 34 9.39 -4.02 -7.41
N TYR A 35 8.44 -4.04 -6.47
CA TYR A 35 8.57 -4.86 -5.25
C TYR A 35 7.52 -5.97 -5.12
N SER A 36 6.38 -5.88 -5.80
CA SER A 36 5.39 -6.96 -5.77
C SER A 36 5.75 -8.05 -6.77
N LEU A 37 5.77 -9.30 -6.31
CA LEU A 37 5.96 -10.47 -7.18
C LEU A 37 4.85 -10.59 -8.24
N ASP A 38 3.66 -10.09 -7.93
CA ASP A 38 2.49 -9.99 -8.81
C ASP A 38 2.26 -8.55 -9.32
N GLY A 39 3.32 -7.74 -9.38
CA GLY A 39 3.30 -6.40 -10.00
C GLY A 39 3.39 -6.46 -11.52
N ARG A 40 3.38 -5.29 -12.19
CA ARG A 40 3.37 -5.16 -13.67
C ARG A 40 2.23 -5.94 -14.32
N ASP A 41 1.10 -5.95 -13.64
CA ASP A 41 -0.09 -6.73 -13.99
C ASP A 41 -1.30 -5.79 -14.08
N PRO A 42 -2.24 -6.00 -15.03
CA PRO A 42 -3.47 -5.22 -15.13
C PRO A 42 -4.23 -5.05 -13.81
N ASN A 43 -4.24 -6.06 -12.93
CA ASN A 43 -4.89 -5.95 -11.62
C ASN A 43 -4.17 -4.95 -10.71
N GLY A 44 -2.85 -4.81 -10.83
CA GLY A 44 -2.07 -3.80 -10.13
C GLY A 44 -2.49 -2.39 -10.54
N TYR A 45 -2.53 -2.12 -11.85
CA TYR A 45 -2.97 -0.83 -12.39
C TYR A 45 -4.42 -0.52 -12.02
N ALA A 46 -5.34 -1.47 -12.19
CA ALA A 46 -6.74 -1.31 -11.84
C ALA A 46 -6.93 -1.08 -10.32
N GLY A 47 -6.20 -1.80 -9.47
CA GLY A 47 -6.26 -1.64 -8.01
C GLY A 47 -5.71 -0.29 -7.52
N ILE A 48 -4.67 0.21 -8.16
CA ILE A 48 -4.12 1.56 -7.89
C ILE A 48 -5.12 2.62 -8.36
N ALA A 49 -5.66 2.49 -9.57
CA ALA A 49 -6.66 3.40 -10.12
C ALA A 49 -7.96 3.42 -9.28
N TRP A 50 -8.39 2.27 -8.75
CA TRP A 50 -9.48 2.20 -7.77
C TRP A 50 -9.14 2.95 -6.48
N SER A 51 -7.92 2.79 -5.98
CA SER A 51 -7.50 3.38 -4.70
C SER A 51 -7.37 4.89 -4.76
N ILE A 52 -6.75 5.41 -5.82
CA ILE A 52 -6.38 6.83 -5.97
C ILE A 52 -7.43 7.60 -6.77
N GLY A 53 -7.90 7.04 -7.89
CA GLY A 53 -8.85 7.69 -8.81
C GLY A 53 -10.31 7.27 -8.62
N GLY A 54 -10.59 6.26 -7.80
CA GLY A 54 -11.96 5.78 -7.59
C GLY A 54 -12.54 4.99 -8.77
N VAL A 55 -11.69 4.49 -9.68
CA VAL A 55 -12.14 3.65 -10.80
C VAL A 55 -12.85 2.40 -10.26
N HIS A 56 -14.03 2.09 -10.79
CA HIS A 56 -14.92 1.03 -10.28
C HIS A 56 -15.39 1.19 -8.82
N ASP A 57 -15.22 2.38 -8.22
CA ASP A 57 -15.85 2.76 -6.95
C ASP A 57 -16.89 3.87 -7.19
N ARG A 58 -17.73 4.11 -6.18
CA ARG A 58 -18.66 5.24 -6.15
C ARG A 58 -18.05 6.44 -5.43
N ALA A 59 -18.69 7.60 -5.57
CA ALA A 59 -18.34 8.79 -4.80
C ALA A 59 -18.67 8.64 -3.30
N TRP A 60 -17.83 9.26 -2.46
CA TRP A 60 -17.95 9.33 -1.00
C TRP A 60 -18.07 10.79 -0.52
N GLY A 61 -18.25 10.97 0.79
CA GLY A 61 -18.30 12.28 1.42
C GLY A 61 -17.03 13.09 1.13
N LYS A 62 -17.20 14.40 0.86
CA LYS A 62 -16.08 15.27 0.49
C LYS A 62 -15.10 15.42 1.66
N ARG A 63 -13.81 15.26 1.41
CA ARG A 63 -12.73 15.47 2.39
C ARG A 63 -11.59 16.28 1.76
N ALA A 64 -10.85 17.02 2.58
CA ALA A 64 -9.60 17.65 2.15
C ALA A 64 -8.65 16.59 1.56
N VAL A 65 -7.90 16.98 0.52
CA VAL A 65 -7.02 16.13 -0.29
C VAL A 65 -7.77 15.08 -1.14
N PHE A 66 -8.65 14.28 -0.54
CA PHE A 66 -9.32 13.17 -1.23
C PHE A 66 -10.47 13.58 -2.14
N GLY A 67 -11.04 14.78 -1.98
CA GLY A 67 -12.28 15.13 -2.64
C GLY A 67 -13.36 14.09 -2.28
N LYS A 68 -13.93 13.40 -3.27
CA LYS A 68 -14.94 12.35 -3.09
C LYS A 68 -14.39 10.91 -3.15
N ILE A 69 -13.07 10.74 -3.18
CA ILE A 69 -12.44 9.41 -3.16
C ILE A 69 -12.68 8.74 -1.80
N ARG A 70 -12.93 7.42 -1.80
CA ARG A 70 -13.11 6.65 -0.57
C ARG A 70 -11.90 6.81 0.35
N PHE A 71 -12.14 7.31 1.56
CA PHE A 71 -11.08 7.48 2.56
C PHE A 71 -10.87 6.21 3.40
N MET A 72 -9.62 5.97 3.80
CA MET A 72 -9.24 4.95 4.78
C MET A 72 -8.26 5.54 5.79
N ASN A 73 -8.45 5.23 7.08
CA ASN A 73 -7.59 5.72 8.16
C ASN A 73 -7.22 4.61 9.15
N TYR A 74 -6.20 4.89 9.96
CA TYR A 74 -5.66 3.97 10.94
C TYR A 74 -6.72 3.46 11.94
N ASN A 75 -7.53 4.37 12.51
CA ASN A 75 -8.61 3.98 13.42
C ASN A 75 -9.65 3.08 12.75
N GLY A 76 -9.90 3.25 11.45
CA GLY A 76 -10.76 2.37 10.66
C GLY A 76 -10.17 0.98 10.45
N CYS A 77 -8.85 0.86 10.33
CA CYS A 77 -8.15 -0.43 10.31
C CYS A 77 -8.20 -1.12 11.68
N LYS A 78 -7.94 -0.39 12.77
CA LYS A 78 -8.01 -0.92 14.15
C LYS A 78 -9.35 -1.54 14.51
N ARG A 79 -10.46 -1.01 13.98
CA ARG A 79 -11.79 -1.59 14.18
C ARG A 79 -12.05 -2.87 13.38
N LYS A 80 -11.19 -3.24 12.42
CA LYS A 80 -11.41 -4.34 11.49
C LYS A 80 -10.46 -5.52 11.68
N PHE A 81 -9.24 -5.28 12.15
CA PHE A 81 -8.25 -6.32 12.39
C PHE A 81 -7.19 -5.86 13.41
N ASP A 82 -6.41 -6.82 13.91
CA ASP A 82 -5.28 -6.55 14.78
C ASP A 82 -4.13 -5.87 14.02
N VAL A 83 -4.09 -4.54 14.12
CA VAL A 83 -3.07 -3.71 13.47
C VAL A 83 -1.70 -3.93 14.09
N GLU A 84 -1.62 -4.11 15.41
CA GLU A 84 -0.34 -4.29 16.10
C GLU A 84 0.27 -5.65 15.74
N GLY A 85 -0.55 -6.71 15.68
CA GLY A 85 -0.12 -8.02 15.18
C GLY A 85 0.35 -7.98 13.73
N TYR A 86 -0.31 -7.20 12.85
CA TYR A 86 0.16 -6.99 11.48
C TYR A 86 1.53 -6.29 11.44
N ILE A 87 1.73 -5.25 12.27
CA ILE A 87 2.99 -4.51 12.36
C ILE A 87 4.11 -5.42 12.89
N SER A 88 3.86 -6.15 13.98
CA SER A 88 4.83 -7.10 14.54
C SER A 88 5.28 -8.10 13.48
N ARG A 89 4.31 -8.75 12.81
CA ARG A 89 4.61 -9.73 11.75
C ARG A 89 5.41 -9.12 10.60
N ALA A 90 5.12 -7.88 10.22
CA ALA A 90 5.88 -7.21 9.16
C ALA A 90 7.34 -6.95 9.59
N ASN A 91 7.57 -6.55 10.85
CA ASN A 91 8.90 -6.35 11.40
C ASN A 91 9.68 -7.65 11.51
N ASP A 92 9.03 -8.75 11.91
CA ASP A 92 9.66 -10.08 11.99
C ASP A 92 10.14 -10.52 10.60
N LEU A 93 9.28 -10.42 9.57
CA LEU A 93 9.63 -10.75 8.18
C LEU A 93 10.81 -9.93 7.64
N VAL A 94 10.94 -8.68 8.05
CA VAL A 94 12.08 -7.83 7.67
C VAL A 94 13.34 -8.28 8.40
N SER A 95 13.25 -8.53 9.69
CA SER A 95 14.37 -8.95 10.54
C SER A 95 14.94 -10.29 10.08
N ASP A 96 14.08 -11.27 9.82
CA ASP A 96 14.47 -12.59 9.29
C ASP A 96 15.23 -12.48 7.98
N LYS A 97 14.77 -11.60 7.07
CA LYS A 97 15.43 -11.37 5.78
C LYS A 97 16.79 -10.70 5.93
N MET A 98 16.93 -9.77 6.88
CA MET A 98 18.21 -9.10 7.16
C MET A 98 19.23 -10.07 7.77
N ILE A 99 18.80 -10.96 8.66
CA ILE A 99 19.66 -12.01 9.23
C ILE A 99 20.14 -12.95 8.11
N SER A 100 19.22 -13.43 7.28
CA SER A 100 19.56 -14.32 6.15
C SER A 100 20.55 -13.68 5.17
N HIS A 101 20.43 -12.38 4.89
CA HIS A 101 21.35 -11.68 3.99
C HIS A 101 22.77 -11.59 4.58
N LYS A 102 22.90 -11.22 5.85
CA LYS A 102 24.20 -11.15 6.55
C LYS A 102 24.90 -12.50 6.63
N SER A 103 24.15 -13.58 6.91
CA SER A 103 24.73 -14.93 6.94
C SER A 103 25.30 -15.35 5.59
N ASN A 104 24.66 -14.95 4.48
CA ASN A 104 25.15 -15.26 3.13
C ASN A 104 26.39 -14.44 2.75
N GLU A 105 26.55 -13.21 3.27
CA GLU A 105 27.76 -12.40 3.06
C GLU A 105 28.96 -12.93 3.85
N ILE A 106 28.75 -13.54 5.02
CA ILE A 106 29.83 -14.11 5.85
C ILE A 106 30.37 -15.43 5.27
N LEU A 107 29.57 -16.12 4.46
CA LEU A 107 29.92 -17.41 3.84
C LEU A 107 30.55 -17.30 2.44
N GLN A 108 30.78 -16.07 1.95
CA GLN A 108 31.53 -15.77 0.71
C GLN A 108 32.93 -15.24 1.05
#